data_AF-A0A0A6PD02-F1
#
_entry.id   AF-A0A0A6PD02-F1
#
_cell.length_a   1.000
_cell.length_b   1.000
_cell.length_c   1.000
_cell.angle_alpha   90.00
_cell.angle_beta   90.00
_cell.angle_gamma   90.00
#
_symmetry.space_group_name_H-M   'P 1'
#
loop_
_entity.id
_entity.type
_entity.pdbx_description
1 polymer ?
#
loop_
_entity_poly.entity_id
_entity_poly.type
_entity_poly.pdbx_seq_one_letter_code
_entity_poly.pdbx_strand_id
1 'polypeptide(L)'
;MSDENAWEEIKQSLQQLSQNDALTSSQSFLLKLQHWADTEQYSLEIFKAFINIFQYMSADIQTGQSINTLLEQAISGTYVQPGWDVHAVYQANGDIFNFIFNQFREDIAPKESGILIPVILLVMNNKEAEALDSGVAFQNHHNELHDDFQQLKTLLVEHKINWLNRYKALPEEWQPFLSDENTMSIKQIMKEALSLVEGCTRPLIPHFIDIRTLNNSENRPKKYKFGLRKLRDGCIVIMDIISMRHPQIQREFRKSLLDAFPNTLVAAIYPIPPSHLGKLSQTMILIEQYTELEFYKRHKTDRDLKCDEINEKFRLERWIQELQQFLPNKVKMNTTDPRTSWDLL
;
A
#
# COMPACT_ATOMS: atom_id res chain seq x y z
N MET A 1 6.84 -9.53 -42.91
CA MET A 1 7.42 -10.50 -41.95
C MET A 1 6.27 -11.33 -41.43
N SER A 2 6.42 -12.65 -41.28
CA SER A 2 5.43 -13.45 -40.54
C SER A 2 5.48 -13.08 -39.06
N ASP A 3 4.35 -13.16 -38.35
CA ASP A 3 4.27 -12.86 -36.92
C ASP A 3 5.23 -13.74 -36.09
N GLU A 4 5.47 -14.97 -36.56
CA GLU A 4 6.45 -15.90 -36.00
C GLU A 4 7.88 -15.32 -36.00
N ASN A 5 8.29 -14.63 -37.08
CA ASN A 5 9.60 -13.96 -37.13
C ASN A 5 9.67 -12.75 -36.19
N ALA A 6 8.54 -12.05 -35.96
CA ALA A 6 8.51 -10.90 -35.07
C ALA A 6 8.60 -11.29 -33.59
N TRP A 7 8.00 -12.41 -33.21
CA TRP A 7 8.12 -12.96 -31.86
C TRP A 7 9.53 -13.45 -31.54
N GLU A 8 10.20 -14.10 -32.48
CA GLU A 8 11.59 -14.52 -32.29
C GLU A 8 12.53 -13.31 -32.15
N GLU A 9 12.30 -12.23 -32.89
CA GLU A 9 13.05 -10.97 -32.74
C GLU A 9 12.85 -10.34 -31.34
N ILE A 10 11.63 -10.37 -30.80
CA ILE A 10 11.31 -9.89 -29.44
C ILE A 10 12.06 -10.71 -28.40
N LYS A 11 12.00 -12.05 -28.48
CA LYS A 11 12.67 -12.94 -27.53
C LYS A 11 14.19 -12.72 -27.54
N GLN A 12 14.79 -12.62 -28.72
CA GLN A 12 16.21 -12.34 -28.87
C GLN A 12 16.59 -10.97 -28.30
N SER A 13 15.78 -9.94 -28.55
CA SER A 13 16.01 -8.59 -28.02
C SER A 13 15.94 -8.56 -26.49
N LEU A 14 14.96 -9.24 -25.89
CA LEU A 14 14.84 -9.36 -24.44
C LEU A 14 16.00 -10.17 -23.84
N GLN A 15 16.48 -11.19 -24.54
CA GLN A 15 17.67 -11.96 -24.13
C GLN A 15 18.92 -11.07 -24.12
N GLN A 16 19.14 -10.29 -25.18
CA GLN A 16 20.25 -9.34 -25.25
C GLN A 16 20.17 -8.29 -24.13
N LEU A 17 18.98 -7.74 -23.88
CA LEU A 17 18.76 -6.78 -22.79
C LEU A 17 19.07 -7.39 -21.41
N SER A 18 18.75 -8.67 -21.18
CA SER A 18 19.03 -9.34 -19.89
C SER A 18 20.52 -9.55 -19.62
N GLN A 19 21.33 -9.56 -20.67
CA GLN A 19 22.79 -9.68 -20.61
C GLN A 19 23.50 -8.31 -20.52
N ASN A 20 22.75 -7.21 -20.53
CA ASN A 20 23.32 -5.87 -20.49
C ASN A 20 23.66 -5.45 -19.05
N ASP A 21 24.94 -5.22 -18.79
CA ASP A 21 25.45 -4.83 -17.47
C ASP A 21 24.80 -3.55 -16.91
N ALA A 22 24.43 -2.60 -17.76
CA ALA A 22 23.75 -1.37 -17.35
C ALA A 22 22.36 -1.65 -16.73
N LEU A 23 21.75 -2.80 -17.06
CA LEU A 23 20.44 -3.22 -16.58
C LEU A 23 20.52 -4.30 -15.49
N THR A 24 21.68 -4.49 -14.84
CA THR A 24 21.87 -5.52 -13.82
C THR A 24 20.80 -5.49 -12.71
N SER A 25 20.46 -4.29 -12.21
CA SER A 25 19.42 -4.12 -11.19
C SER A 25 18.01 -4.54 -11.66
N SER A 26 17.80 -4.65 -12.96
CA SER A 26 16.53 -4.97 -13.63
C SER A 26 16.43 -6.41 -14.12
N GLN A 27 17.47 -7.23 -13.95
CA GLN A 27 17.50 -8.59 -14.51
C GLN A 27 16.29 -9.43 -14.11
N SER A 28 15.88 -9.36 -12.84
CA SER A 28 14.72 -10.12 -12.37
C SER A 28 13.41 -9.76 -13.07
N PHE A 29 13.28 -8.50 -13.49
CA PHE A 29 12.12 -8.02 -14.25
C PHE A 29 12.22 -8.38 -15.73
N LEU A 30 13.41 -8.26 -16.34
CA LEU A 30 13.65 -8.67 -17.73
C LEU A 30 13.35 -10.16 -17.95
N LEU A 31 13.67 -11.02 -16.97
CA LEU A 31 13.29 -12.43 -16.99
C LEU A 31 11.76 -12.64 -16.94
N LYS A 32 11.02 -11.80 -16.20
CA LYS A 32 9.54 -11.84 -16.23
C LYS A 32 9.00 -11.42 -17.59
N LEU A 33 9.56 -10.37 -18.20
CA LEU A 33 9.18 -9.95 -19.54
C LEU A 33 9.45 -11.03 -20.58
N GLN A 34 10.57 -11.73 -20.50
CA GLN A 34 10.87 -12.89 -21.36
C GLN A 34 9.80 -13.98 -21.20
N HIS A 35 9.45 -14.33 -19.96
CA HIS A 35 8.40 -15.32 -19.70
C HIS A 35 7.02 -14.89 -20.26
N TRP A 36 6.68 -13.61 -20.15
CA TRP A 36 5.45 -13.07 -20.73
C TRP A 36 5.49 -13.08 -22.26
N ALA A 37 6.66 -12.89 -22.88
CA ALA A 37 6.83 -12.99 -24.34
C ALA A 37 6.72 -14.45 -24.81
N ASP A 38 7.30 -15.40 -24.08
CA ASP A 38 7.20 -16.84 -24.38
C ASP A 38 5.76 -17.37 -24.32
N THR A 39 4.93 -16.74 -23.50
CA THR A 39 3.50 -17.06 -23.35
C THR A 39 2.59 -16.16 -24.16
N GLU A 40 3.17 -15.24 -24.95
CA GLU A 40 2.44 -14.24 -25.76
C GLU A 40 1.35 -13.50 -24.96
N GLN A 41 1.64 -13.20 -23.68
CA GLN A 41 0.65 -12.67 -22.73
C GLN A 41 0.11 -11.28 -23.15
N TYR A 42 0.90 -10.51 -23.89
CA TYR A 42 0.55 -9.18 -24.40
C TYR A 42 0.83 -9.09 -25.90
N SER A 43 0.36 -8.04 -26.57
CA SER A 43 0.56 -7.87 -28.00
C SER A 43 2.02 -7.55 -28.37
N LEU A 44 2.38 -7.78 -29.64
CA LEU A 44 3.70 -7.48 -30.20
C LEU A 44 4.09 -6.00 -29.98
N GLU A 45 3.16 -5.07 -30.13
CA GLU A 45 3.38 -3.63 -29.98
C GLU A 45 3.81 -3.27 -28.56
N ILE A 46 3.22 -3.92 -27.56
CA ILE A 46 3.55 -3.71 -26.14
C ILE A 46 4.97 -4.20 -25.87
N PHE A 47 5.33 -5.39 -26.34
CA PHE A 47 6.69 -5.90 -26.14
C PHE A 47 7.75 -5.08 -26.87
N LYS A 48 7.48 -4.68 -28.12
CA LYS A 48 8.35 -3.75 -28.84
C LYS A 48 8.54 -2.46 -28.02
N ALA A 49 7.48 -1.96 -27.38
CA ALA A 49 7.48 -0.72 -26.59
C ALA A 49 8.43 -0.85 -25.41
N PHE A 50 8.30 -1.92 -24.64
CA PHE A 50 9.21 -2.20 -23.54
C PHE A 50 10.65 -2.40 -24.02
N ILE A 51 10.88 -3.15 -25.09
CA ILE A 51 12.24 -3.34 -25.63
C ILE A 51 12.88 -1.99 -25.96
N ASN A 52 12.19 -1.13 -26.69
CA ASN A 52 12.70 0.19 -27.05
C ASN A 52 12.97 1.05 -25.82
N ILE A 53 12.06 1.05 -24.85
CA ILE A 53 12.23 1.76 -23.57
C ILE A 53 13.48 1.26 -22.85
N PHE A 54 13.68 -0.06 -22.73
CA PHE A 54 14.85 -0.63 -22.06
C PHE A 54 16.17 -0.39 -22.81
N GLN A 55 16.14 -0.37 -24.15
CA GLN A 55 17.30 -0.03 -24.97
C GLN A 55 17.75 1.41 -24.72
N TYR A 56 16.82 2.37 -24.73
CA TYR A 56 17.13 3.77 -24.43
C TYR A 56 17.53 3.98 -22.97
N MET A 57 16.84 3.34 -22.02
CA MET A 57 17.22 3.41 -20.61
C MET A 57 18.63 2.90 -20.39
N SER A 58 19.02 1.81 -21.05
CA SER A 58 20.38 1.29 -20.96
C SER A 58 21.43 2.30 -21.46
N ALA A 59 21.15 2.98 -22.58
CA ALA A 59 22.04 4.02 -23.10
C ALA A 59 22.14 5.20 -22.12
N ASP A 60 21.02 5.66 -21.56
CA ASP A 60 21.00 6.78 -20.62
C ASP A 60 21.70 6.44 -19.28
N ILE A 61 21.60 5.19 -18.82
CA ILE A 61 22.33 4.71 -17.64
C ILE A 61 23.85 4.79 -17.86
N GLN A 62 24.33 4.45 -19.06
CA GLN A 62 25.75 4.58 -19.40
C GLN A 62 26.22 6.05 -19.41
N THR A 63 25.31 7.00 -19.61
CA THR A 63 25.60 8.45 -19.47
C THR A 63 25.50 8.97 -18.03
N GLY A 64 25.24 8.09 -17.06
CA GLY A 64 25.21 8.41 -15.63
C GLY A 64 23.82 8.66 -15.05
N GLN A 65 22.74 8.41 -15.80
CA GLN A 65 21.40 8.53 -15.25
C GLN A 65 21.04 7.32 -14.37
N SER A 66 20.28 7.58 -13.30
CA SER A 66 19.76 6.52 -12.43
C SER A 66 18.56 5.83 -13.09
N ILE A 67 18.55 4.50 -13.06
CA ILE A 67 17.43 3.70 -13.56
C ILE A 67 16.10 4.02 -12.85
N ASN A 68 16.14 4.41 -11.58
CA ASN A 68 14.94 4.83 -10.85
C ASN A 68 14.39 6.13 -11.44
N THR A 69 15.25 7.10 -11.76
CA THR A 69 14.83 8.36 -12.38
C THR A 69 14.20 8.13 -13.74
N LEU A 70 14.84 7.29 -14.56
CA LEU A 70 14.35 6.92 -15.89
C LEU A 70 12.99 6.22 -15.81
N LEU A 71 12.81 5.31 -14.85
CA LEU A 71 11.54 4.63 -14.63
C LEU A 71 10.42 5.60 -14.22
N GLU A 72 10.70 6.52 -13.30
CA GLU A 72 9.71 7.55 -12.90
C GLU A 72 9.33 8.47 -14.08
N GLN A 73 10.30 8.80 -14.94
CA GLN A 73 10.02 9.54 -16.17
C GLN A 73 9.13 8.72 -17.13
N ALA A 74 9.38 7.42 -17.26
CA ALA A 74 8.58 6.56 -18.13
C ALA A 74 7.14 6.39 -17.60
N ILE A 75 6.98 6.23 -16.29
CA ILE A 75 5.66 6.13 -15.64
C ILE A 75 4.88 7.43 -15.75
N SER A 76 5.54 8.57 -15.61
CA SER A 76 4.91 9.88 -15.75
C SER A 76 4.69 10.31 -17.21
N GLY A 77 5.10 9.50 -18.18
CA GLY A 77 5.02 9.83 -19.61
C GLY A 77 5.95 10.97 -20.04
N THR A 78 6.92 11.34 -19.21
CA THR A 78 7.90 12.41 -19.48
C THR A 78 9.21 11.89 -20.08
N TYR A 79 9.39 10.57 -20.16
CA TYR A 79 10.54 9.96 -20.81
C TYR A 79 10.39 9.99 -22.34
N VAL A 80 11.17 10.86 -22.99
CA VAL A 80 11.11 11.10 -24.44
C VAL A 80 12.22 10.33 -25.15
N GLN A 81 11.86 9.52 -26.14
CA GLN A 81 12.78 8.71 -26.93
C GLN A 81 12.80 9.13 -28.40
N PRO A 82 13.97 9.15 -29.07
CA PRO A 82 14.05 9.40 -30.50
C PRO A 82 13.36 8.31 -31.33
N GLY A 83 12.57 8.74 -32.32
CA GLY A 83 12.22 7.91 -33.48
C GLY A 83 11.06 6.92 -33.32
N TRP A 84 10.38 6.86 -32.16
CA TRP A 84 9.18 6.04 -32.04
C TRP A 84 8.06 6.66 -31.21
N ASP A 85 6.82 6.55 -31.69
CA ASP A 85 5.61 7.01 -31.02
C ASP A 85 5.17 6.02 -29.93
N VAL A 86 6.07 5.74 -28.98
CA VAL A 86 5.75 5.01 -27.75
C VAL A 86 4.59 5.68 -27.02
N HIS A 87 4.43 7.00 -27.21
CA HIS A 87 3.33 7.77 -26.66
C HIS A 87 1.96 7.28 -27.17
N ALA A 88 1.79 7.06 -28.49
CA ALA A 88 0.53 6.53 -29.02
C ALA A 88 0.20 5.11 -28.52
N VAL A 89 1.21 4.23 -28.41
CA VAL A 89 1.02 2.87 -27.87
C VAL A 89 0.66 2.92 -26.39
N TYR A 90 1.33 3.80 -25.62
CA TYR A 90 1.05 4.04 -24.21
C TYR A 90 -0.36 4.61 -24.00
N GLN A 91 -0.79 5.60 -24.78
CA GLN A 91 -2.15 6.16 -24.71
C GLN A 91 -3.22 5.10 -24.99
N ALA A 92 -2.96 4.18 -25.94
CA ALA A 92 -3.88 3.11 -26.27
C ALA A 92 -3.91 1.97 -25.23
N ASN A 93 -2.85 1.79 -24.44
CA ASN A 93 -2.68 0.64 -23.54
C ASN A 93 -2.26 1.03 -22.11
N GLY A 94 -2.63 2.23 -21.66
CA GLY A 94 -2.08 2.86 -20.45
C GLY A 94 -2.20 1.99 -19.20
N ASP A 95 -3.30 1.26 -19.02
CA ASP A 95 -3.51 0.35 -17.89
C ASP A 95 -2.47 -0.79 -17.86
N ILE A 96 -2.15 -1.37 -19.02
CA ILE A 96 -1.17 -2.44 -19.13
C ILE A 96 0.24 -1.90 -18.86
N PHE A 97 0.58 -0.74 -19.41
CA PHE A 97 1.88 -0.11 -19.15
C PHE A 97 2.04 0.25 -17.67
N ASN A 98 1.03 0.85 -17.06
CA ASN A 98 1.04 1.17 -15.64
C ASN A 98 1.18 -0.09 -14.77
N PHE A 99 0.48 -1.17 -15.12
CA PHE A 99 0.64 -2.46 -14.45
C PHE A 99 2.08 -2.98 -14.55
N ILE A 100 2.63 -3.03 -15.77
CA ILE A 100 3.97 -3.57 -16.03
C ILE A 100 5.06 -2.69 -15.39
N PHE A 101 4.96 -1.36 -15.49
CA PHE A 101 5.91 -0.45 -14.84
C PHE A 101 5.84 -0.47 -13.33
N ASN A 102 4.66 -0.65 -12.73
CA ASN A 102 4.56 -0.84 -11.28
C ASN A 102 5.24 -2.14 -10.84
N GLN A 103 5.11 -3.24 -11.61
CA GLN A 103 5.87 -4.47 -11.37
C GLN A 103 7.39 -4.23 -11.50
N PHE A 104 7.81 -3.43 -12.47
CA PHE A 104 9.21 -3.08 -12.65
C PHE A 104 9.75 -2.27 -11.46
N ARG A 105 9.02 -1.24 -11.04
CA ARG A 105 9.33 -0.40 -9.89
C ARG A 105 9.52 -1.24 -8.62
N GLU A 106 8.65 -2.23 -8.41
CA GLU A 106 8.75 -3.16 -7.28
C GLU A 106 10.01 -4.05 -7.33
N ASP A 107 10.45 -4.47 -8.52
CA ASP A 107 11.60 -5.35 -8.67
C ASP A 107 12.95 -4.61 -8.54
N ILE A 108 13.02 -3.34 -8.97
CA ILE A 108 14.24 -2.51 -8.86
C ILE A 108 14.31 -1.69 -7.57
N ALA A 109 13.19 -1.57 -6.85
CA ALA A 109 13.21 -1.00 -5.51
C ALA A 109 14.30 -1.69 -4.70
N PRO A 110 15.12 -0.95 -3.93
CA PRO A 110 16.09 -1.56 -3.05
C PRO A 110 15.36 -2.64 -2.25
N LYS A 111 15.80 -3.90 -2.35
CA LYS A 111 15.32 -4.95 -1.46
C LYS A 111 15.83 -4.56 -0.08
N GLU A 112 15.05 -3.74 0.63
CA GLU A 112 15.38 -3.28 1.96
C GLU A 112 15.66 -4.54 2.79
N SER A 113 16.90 -4.68 3.27
CA SER A 113 17.36 -5.87 3.98
C SER A 113 16.78 -5.87 5.39
N GLY A 114 15.51 -6.24 5.51
CA GLY A 114 14.80 -6.20 6.78
C GLY A 114 13.59 -7.12 6.83
N ILE A 115 12.88 -7.06 7.94
CA ILE A 115 11.67 -7.85 8.18
C ILE A 115 10.48 -7.00 7.74
N LEU A 116 9.78 -7.45 6.71
CA LEU A 116 8.56 -6.81 6.24
C LEU A 116 7.44 -7.01 7.26
N ILE A 117 6.91 -5.91 7.78
CA ILE A 117 5.76 -5.85 8.67
C ILE A 117 4.54 -5.45 7.85
N PRO A 118 3.52 -6.31 7.69
CA PRO A 118 2.30 -5.95 6.98
C PRO A 118 1.55 -4.84 7.73
N VAL A 119 1.32 -3.72 7.07
CA VAL A 119 0.53 -2.59 7.57
C VAL A 119 -0.69 -2.42 6.67
N ILE A 120 -1.85 -2.80 7.17
CA ILE A 120 -3.13 -2.68 6.46
C ILE A 120 -3.66 -1.27 6.69
N LEU A 121 -3.88 -0.53 5.60
CA LEU A 121 -4.44 0.81 5.64
C LEU A 121 -5.93 0.78 5.31
N LEU A 122 -6.76 1.28 6.22
CA LEU A 122 -8.17 1.57 6.01
C LEU A 122 -8.30 3.08 5.85
N VAL A 123 -7.72 3.57 4.77
CA VAL A 123 -7.51 5.00 4.52
C VAL A 123 -7.90 5.31 3.08
N MET A 124 -8.71 6.35 2.88
CA MET A 124 -9.10 6.85 1.57
C MET A 124 -7.90 7.42 0.80
N ASN A 125 -8.01 7.50 -0.51
CA ASN A 125 -7.24 8.48 -1.29
C ASN A 125 -8.03 9.79 -1.45
N ASN A 126 -7.43 10.78 -2.11
CA ASN A 126 -8.06 12.08 -2.32
C ASN A 126 -9.39 12.00 -3.09
N LYS A 127 -9.48 11.17 -4.13
CA LYS A 127 -10.71 11.00 -4.93
C LYS A 127 -11.86 10.43 -4.10
N GLU A 128 -11.57 9.46 -3.24
CA GLU A 128 -12.56 8.88 -2.34
C GLU A 128 -12.98 9.86 -1.24
N ALA A 129 -12.04 10.67 -0.74
CA ALA A 129 -12.34 11.71 0.22
C ALA A 129 -13.27 12.78 -0.39
N GLU A 130 -13.04 13.18 -1.64
CA GLU A 130 -13.93 14.07 -2.41
C GLU A 130 -15.31 13.43 -2.67
N ALA A 131 -15.36 12.14 -2.99
CA ALA A 131 -16.60 11.39 -3.16
C ALA A 131 -17.39 11.28 -1.83
N LEU A 132 -16.69 11.14 -0.70
CA LEU A 132 -17.30 11.16 0.63
C LEU A 132 -17.85 12.56 0.95
N ASP A 133 -17.06 13.62 0.71
CA ASP A 133 -17.42 15.01 1.01
C ASP A 133 -18.65 15.50 0.24
N SER A 134 -18.74 15.12 -1.04
CA SER A 134 -19.84 15.45 -1.95
C SER A 134 -21.08 14.56 -1.77
N GLY A 135 -20.97 13.47 -1.00
CA GLY A 135 -22.04 12.50 -0.79
C GLY A 135 -22.17 11.44 -1.90
N VAL A 136 -21.38 11.53 -2.97
CA VAL A 136 -21.38 10.56 -4.09
C VAL A 136 -21.10 9.13 -3.60
N ALA A 137 -20.26 8.97 -2.57
CA ALA A 137 -19.95 7.67 -1.98
C ALA A 137 -21.18 6.91 -1.43
N PHE A 138 -22.29 7.60 -1.17
CA PHE A 138 -23.51 7.03 -0.57
C PHE A 138 -24.63 6.75 -1.57
N GLN A 139 -24.47 7.04 -2.87
CA GLN A 139 -25.57 6.97 -3.86
C GLN A 139 -26.30 5.61 -3.93
N ASN A 140 -25.65 4.51 -3.53
CA ASN A 140 -26.21 3.16 -3.51
C ASN A 140 -26.37 2.58 -2.09
N HIS A 141 -26.42 3.44 -1.07
CA HIS A 141 -26.43 3.05 0.34
C HIS A 141 -27.60 3.70 1.10
N HIS A 142 -27.89 3.19 2.30
CA HIS A 142 -28.93 3.74 3.16
C HIS A 142 -28.60 5.18 3.59
N ASN A 143 -29.61 6.05 3.60
CA ASN A 143 -29.47 7.46 3.97
C ASN A 143 -28.89 7.67 5.38
N GLU A 144 -29.09 6.73 6.30
CA GLU A 144 -28.56 6.78 7.66
C GLU A 144 -27.03 6.98 7.69
N LEU A 145 -26.29 6.34 6.78
CA LEU A 145 -24.82 6.49 6.70
C LEU A 145 -24.40 7.88 6.22
N HIS A 146 -25.19 8.47 5.33
CA HIS A 146 -24.94 9.82 4.85
C HIS A 146 -25.23 10.85 5.94
N ASP A 147 -26.37 10.75 6.62
CA ASP A 147 -26.77 11.65 7.70
C ASP A 147 -25.78 11.59 8.88
N ASP A 148 -25.31 10.40 9.20
CA ASP A 148 -24.24 10.13 10.17
C ASP A 148 -22.92 10.83 9.79
N PHE A 149 -22.50 10.72 8.54
CA PHE A 149 -21.31 11.43 8.06
C PHE A 149 -21.48 12.96 8.08
N GLN A 150 -22.66 13.49 7.77
CA GLN A 150 -22.93 14.93 7.85
C GLN A 150 -22.78 15.48 9.28
N GLN A 151 -23.15 14.70 10.29
CA GLN A 151 -22.93 15.07 11.69
C GLN A 151 -21.43 15.11 12.03
N LEU A 152 -20.65 14.11 11.59
CA LEU A 152 -19.20 14.12 11.76
C LEU A 152 -18.56 15.32 11.04
N LYS A 153 -18.96 15.59 9.79
CA LYS A 153 -18.48 16.73 9.00
C LYS A 153 -18.73 18.05 9.72
N THR A 154 -19.91 18.23 10.32
CA THR A 154 -20.24 19.41 11.13
C THR A 154 -19.25 19.59 12.28
N LEU A 155 -18.96 18.52 13.03
CA LEU A 155 -17.99 18.58 14.13
C LEU A 155 -16.56 18.87 13.66
N LEU A 156 -16.14 18.30 12.53
CA LEU A 156 -14.83 18.59 11.96
C LEU A 156 -14.70 20.07 11.60
N VAL A 157 -15.76 20.69 11.07
CA VAL A 157 -15.82 22.13 10.78
C VAL A 157 -15.78 22.95 12.07
N GLU A 158 -16.54 22.58 13.11
CA GLU A 158 -16.52 23.27 14.41
C GLU A 158 -15.12 23.27 15.05
N HIS A 159 -14.38 22.17 14.88
CA HIS A 159 -13.00 22.03 15.35
C HIS A 159 -11.95 22.55 14.37
N LYS A 160 -12.37 23.18 13.26
CA LYS A 160 -11.49 23.75 12.23
C LYS A 160 -10.53 22.73 11.61
N ILE A 161 -10.97 21.49 11.47
CA ILE A 161 -10.19 20.38 10.92
C ILE A 161 -10.34 20.38 9.40
N ASN A 162 -9.27 20.75 8.69
CA ASN A 162 -9.20 20.56 7.24
C ASN A 162 -8.82 19.11 6.92
N TRP A 163 -9.79 18.21 7.01
CA TRP A 163 -9.57 16.77 6.80
C TRP A 163 -9.35 16.42 5.33
N LEU A 164 -10.07 17.04 4.40
CA LEU A 164 -10.05 16.67 2.97
C LEU A 164 -8.65 16.78 2.37
N ASN A 165 -7.92 17.86 2.67
CA ASN A 165 -6.58 18.11 2.11
C ASN A 165 -5.49 17.15 2.64
N ARG A 166 -5.82 16.30 3.61
CA ARG A 166 -4.89 15.33 4.23
C ARG A 166 -4.78 14.03 3.47
N TYR A 167 -5.71 13.75 2.56
CA TYR A 167 -5.65 12.60 1.68
C TYR A 167 -4.96 13.00 0.38
N LYS A 168 -4.04 12.15 -0.09
CA LYS A 168 -3.27 12.36 -1.33
C LYS A 168 -3.61 11.27 -2.34
N ALA A 169 -2.79 11.11 -3.37
CA ALA A 169 -3.06 10.14 -4.42
C ALA A 169 -3.02 8.70 -3.88
N LEU A 170 -2.11 8.43 -2.93
CA LEU A 170 -1.95 7.11 -2.32
C LEU A 170 -2.40 7.10 -0.84
N PRO A 171 -2.95 5.99 -0.33
CA PRO A 171 -3.37 5.88 1.08
C PRO A 171 -2.23 6.09 2.07
N GLU A 172 -1.01 5.61 1.76
CA GLU A 172 0.13 5.74 2.66
C GLU A 172 0.69 7.18 2.73
N GLU A 173 0.26 8.06 1.82
CA GLU A 173 0.59 9.49 1.84
C GLU A 173 -0.35 10.30 2.73
N TRP A 174 -1.38 9.67 3.30
CA TRP A 174 -2.31 10.31 4.23
C TRP A 174 -1.61 10.92 5.44
N GLN A 175 -2.06 12.11 5.84
CA GLN A 175 -1.50 12.91 6.93
C GLN A 175 -2.42 12.89 8.16
N PRO A 176 -2.23 11.96 9.13
CA PRO A 176 -3.17 11.73 10.23
C PRO A 176 -3.27 12.88 11.25
N PHE A 177 -2.15 13.54 11.59
CA PHE A 177 -2.07 14.44 12.76
C PHE A 177 -1.96 15.92 12.39
N LEU A 178 -2.58 16.79 13.17
CA LEU A 178 -2.50 18.25 13.03
C LEU A 178 -1.14 18.68 13.56
N SER A 179 -0.15 18.80 12.68
CA SER A 179 1.13 19.42 13.01
C SER A 179 1.33 20.64 12.13
N ASP A 180 1.66 21.75 12.76
CA ASP A 180 1.98 22.99 12.06
C ASP A 180 3.33 22.79 11.33
N GLU A 181 3.35 23.12 10.03
CA GLU A 181 4.52 23.28 9.15
C GLU A 181 5.19 22.05 8.53
N ASN A 182 5.08 20.82 9.06
CA ASN A 182 5.58 19.61 8.36
C ASN A 182 4.72 18.37 8.66
N THR A 183 3.52 18.30 8.07
CA THR A 183 2.62 17.15 8.23
C THR A 183 3.21 15.91 7.56
N MET A 184 3.74 15.03 8.39
CA MET A 184 4.25 13.74 7.96
C MET A 184 3.11 12.83 7.50
N SER A 185 3.40 12.04 6.46
CA SER A 185 2.53 10.96 6.01
C SER A 185 2.57 9.77 6.98
N ILE A 186 1.52 8.95 7.01
CA ILE A 186 1.51 7.70 7.75
C ILE A 186 2.66 6.78 7.34
N LYS A 187 3.07 6.81 6.05
CA LYS A 187 4.27 6.11 5.57
C LYS A 187 5.51 6.48 6.35
N GLN A 188 5.76 7.78 6.50
CA GLN A 188 6.93 8.29 7.22
C GLN A 188 6.82 8.00 8.71
N ILE A 189 5.65 8.23 9.33
CA ILE A 189 5.42 7.97 10.75
C ILE A 189 5.66 6.50 11.10
N MET A 190 5.13 5.57 10.30
CA MET A 190 5.33 4.14 10.54
C MET A 190 6.79 3.71 10.33
N LYS A 191 7.49 4.31 9.35
CA LYS A 191 8.94 4.05 9.17
C LYS A 191 9.74 4.51 10.38
N GLU A 192 9.48 5.71 10.90
CA GLU A 192 10.11 6.21 12.12
C GLU A 192 9.77 5.33 13.32
N ALA A 193 8.48 5.07 13.57
CA ALA A 193 8.03 4.27 14.71
C ALA A 193 8.65 2.87 14.74
N LEU A 194 8.70 2.18 13.58
CA LEU A 194 9.29 0.84 13.47
C LEU A 194 10.82 0.87 13.58
N SER A 195 11.48 1.97 13.19
CA SER A 195 12.93 2.11 13.35
C SER A 195 13.37 2.25 14.81
N LEU A 196 12.45 2.70 15.67
CA LEU A 196 12.66 2.86 17.11
C LEU A 196 12.37 1.57 17.91
N VAL A 197 11.93 0.49 17.24
CA VAL A 197 11.69 -0.79 17.90
C VAL A 197 13.03 -1.49 18.16
N GLU A 198 13.38 -1.65 19.43
CA GLU A 198 14.62 -2.31 19.86
C GLU A 198 14.51 -3.85 19.83
N GLY A 199 15.65 -4.53 19.98
CA GLY A 199 15.69 -6.01 20.14
C GLY A 199 15.45 -6.83 18.87
N CYS A 200 15.31 -6.19 17.70
CA CYS A 200 15.15 -6.88 16.41
C CYS A 200 16.50 -7.23 15.77
N THR A 201 16.61 -8.43 15.19
CA THR A 201 17.85 -8.89 14.50
C THR A 201 18.09 -8.18 13.16
N ARG A 202 17.03 -7.61 12.57
CA ARG A 202 17.06 -6.87 11.31
C ARG A 202 16.08 -5.69 11.40
N PRO A 203 16.31 -4.61 10.64
CA PRO A 203 15.38 -3.49 10.58
C PRO A 203 13.96 -3.93 10.23
N LEU A 204 12.98 -3.35 10.92
CA LEU A 204 11.57 -3.56 10.61
C LEU A 204 11.14 -2.57 9.52
N ILE A 205 10.49 -3.08 8.49
CA ILE A 205 10.13 -2.30 7.31
C ILE A 205 8.61 -2.39 7.15
N PRO A 206 7.88 -1.26 7.16
CA PRO A 206 6.46 -1.30 6.90
C PRO A 206 6.19 -1.67 5.44
N HIS A 207 5.36 -2.68 5.24
CA HIS A 207 4.83 -3.06 3.94
C HIS A 207 3.34 -2.72 3.92
N PHE A 208 3.02 -1.59 3.30
CA PHE A 208 1.65 -1.09 3.22
C PHE A 208 0.82 -1.92 2.27
N ILE A 209 -0.35 -2.32 2.73
CA ILE A 209 -1.33 -3.06 1.94
C ILE A 209 -2.66 -2.32 2.04
N ASP A 210 -3.22 -2.02 0.89
CA ASP A 210 -4.52 -1.40 0.77
C ASP A 210 -5.62 -2.45 1.01
N ILE A 211 -6.53 -2.18 1.96
CA ILE A 211 -7.65 -3.05 2.28
C ILE A 211 -8.48 -3.46 1.06
N ARG A 212 -8.61 -2.57 0.06
CA ARG A 212 -9.39 -2.80 -1.18
C ARG A 212 -8.80 -3.93 -2.03
N THR A 213 -7.50 -4.18 -1.92
CA THR A 213 -6.80 -5.21 -2.70
C THR A 213 -6.85 -6.59 -2.02
N LEU A 214 -7.18 -6.65 -0.73
CA LEU A 214 -7.08 -7.88 0.05
C LEU A 214 -8.08 -8.95 -0.37
N ASN A 215 -9.32 -8.59 -0.71
CA ASN A 215 -10.38 -9.58 -0.96
C ASN A 215 -10.48 -10.02 -2.43
N ASN A 216 -9.81 -9.34 -3.36
CA ASN A 216 -9.84 -9.70 -4.77
C ASN A 216 -8.80 -10.78 -5.07
N SER A 217 -9.23 -12.02 -5.31
CA SER A 217 -8.34 -13.16 -5.59
C SER A 217 -7.75 -13.15 -7.01
N GLU A 218 -8.41 -12.51 -7.96
CA GLU A 218 -8.03 -12.53 -9.39
C GLU A 218 -6.87 -11.57 -9.70
N ASN A 219 -6.77 -10.46 -8.95
CA ASN A 219 -5.71 -9.46 -9.09
C ASN A 219 -4.60 -9.59 -8.04
N ARG A 220 -4.39 -10.79 -7.45
CA ARG A 220 -3.25 -11.01 -6.55
C ARG A 220 -2.03 -11.46 -7.35
N PRO A 221 -1.00 -10.62 -7.53
CA PRO A 221 0.35 -11.09 -7.81
C PRO A 221 0.69 -12.26 -6.90
N LYS A 222 1.03 -13.40 -7.49
CA LYS A 222 1.43 -14.65 -6.80
C LYS A 222 2.56 -14.45 -5.76
N LYS A 223 3.24 -13.29 -5.79
CA LYS A 223 4.33 -12.88 -4.89
C LYS A 223 3.85 -12.15 -3.62
N TYR A 224 2.60 -11.70 -3.51
CA TYR A 224 2.07 -11.19 -2.24
C TYR A 224 1.88 -12.37 -1.27
N LYS A 225 2.97 -12.73 -0.61
CA LYS A 225 3.10 -13.86 0.34
C LYS A 225 2.17 -13.77 1.56
N PHE A 226 1.32 -12.75 1.66
CA PHE A 226 0.37 -12.56 2.73
C PHE A 226 -1.06 -12.74 2.20
N GLY A 227 -1.48 -13.99 2.01
CA GLY A 227 -2.91 -14.26 1.93
C GLY A 227 -3.59 -13.79 3.23
N LEU A 228 -4.89 -13.46 3.16
CA LEU A 228 -5.69 -13.06 4.32
C LEU A 228 -5.44 -13.94 5.55
N ARG A 229 -5.30 -15.27 5.37
CA ARG A 229 -4.95 -16.20 6.45
C ARG A 229 -3.66 -15.81 7.19
N LYS A 230 -2.60 -15.45 6.46
CA LYS A 230 -1.31 -15.07 7.05
C LYS A 230 -1.36 -13.67 7.68
N LEU A 231 -2.15 -12.75 7.14
CA LEU A 231 -2.36 -11.43 7.76
C LEU A 231 -3.05 -11.57 9.13
N ARG A 232 -4.00 -12.49 9.24
CA ARG A 232 -4.69 -12.83 10.49
C ARG A 232 -3.76 -13.45 11.55
N ASP A 233 -2.61 -13.99 11.14
CA ASP A 233 -1.57 -14.48 12.06
C ASP A 233 -0.67 -13.35 12.62
N GLY A 234 -0.76 -12.14 12.06
CA GLY A 234 -0.03 -10.97 12.55
C GLY A 234 0.12 -9.87 11.50
N CYS A 235 -0.53 -8.73 11.75
CA CYS A 235 -0.37 -7.49 10.99
C CYS A 235 -0.68 -6.28 11.87
N ILE A 236 -0.28 -5.10 11.40
CA ILE A 236 -0.76 -3.82 11.94
C ILE A 236 -1.91 -3.34 11.06
N VAL A 237 -3.00 -2.90 11.65
CA VAL A 237 -4.16 -2.31 10.99
C VAL A 237 -4.25 -0.86 11.45
N ILE A 238 -4.12 0.08 10.52
CA ILE A 238 -4.29 1.50 10.76
C ILE A 238 -5.64 1.91 10.20
N MET A 239 -6.52 2.36 11.08
CA MET A 239 -7.90 2.73 10.80
C MET A 239 -8.06 4.23 10.92
N ASP A 240 -8.31 4.91 9.81
CA ASP A 240 -8.76 6.29 9.85
C ASP A 240 -10.28 6.35 10.05
N ILE A 241 -10.71 6.97 11.14
CA ILE A 241 -12.12 7.01 11.53
C ILE A 241 -12.99 7.78 10.53
N ILE A 242 -12.43 8.74 9.79
CA ILE A 242 -13.17 9.40 8.71
C ILE A 242 -13.34 8.43 7.54
N SER A 243 -12.27 7.76 7.10
CA SER A 243 -12.30 6.75 6.04
C SER A 243 -13.25 5.59 6.33
N MET A 244 -13.46 5.25 7.61
CA MET A 244 -14.44 4.24 8.02
C MET A 244 -15.91 4.62 7.78
N ARG A 245 -16.19 5.88 7.44
CA ARG A 245 -17.52 6.32 6.96
C ARG A 245 -17.73 6.01 5.48
N HIS A 246 -16.67 5.72 4.74
CA HIS A 246 -16.78 5.35 3.32
C HIS A 246 -17.30 3.90 3.19
N PRO A 247 -18.49 3.68 2.59
CA PRO A 247 -19.14 2.36 2.60
C PRO A 247 -18.29 1.23 1.99
N GLN A 248 -17.52 1.54 0.93
CA GLN A 248 -16.63 0.55 0.31
C GLN A 248 -15.48 0.11 1.22
N ILE A 249 -14.80 1.05 1.89
CA ILE A 249 -13.68 0.72 2.80
C ILE A 249 -14.20 -0.12 3.96
N GLN A 250 -15.33 0.32 4.55
CA GLN A 250 -16.00 -0.40 5.62
C GLN A 250 -16.36 -1.83 5.21
N ARG A 251 -16.94 -2.02 4.02
CA ARG A 251 -17.30 -3.34 3.49
C ARG A 251 -16.07 -4.25 3.33
N GLU A 252 -14.99 -3.74 2.76
CA GLU A 252 -13.78 -4.54 2.53
C GLU A 252 -13.08 -4.90 3.86
N PHE A 253 -13.11 -4.01 4.84
CA PHE A 253 -12.60 -4.31 6.17
C PHE A 253 -13.40 -5.43 6.86
N ARG A 254 -14.73 -5.34 6.87
CA ARG A 254 -15.59 -6.38 7.46
C ARG A 254 -15.36 -7.76 6.82
N LYS A 255 -15.24 -7.82 5.50
CA LYS A 255 -14.92 -9.07 4.79
C LYS A 255 -13.56 -9.65 5.19
N SER A 256 -12.59 -8.79 5.51
CA SER A 256 -11.26 -9.22 5.92
C SER A 256 -11.23 -9.87 7.31
N LEU A 257 -12.17 -9.49 8.19
CA LEU A 257 -12.28 -9.89 9.59
C LEU A 257 -11.00 -9.63 10.41
N LEU A 258 -10.12 -8.73 9.97
CA LEU A 258 -8.80 -8.55 10.59
C LEU A 258 -8.88 -8.09 12.04
N ASP A 259 -9.89 -7.31 12.42
CA ASP A 259 -10.14 -6.88 13.81
C ASP A 259 -10.58 -8.02 14.74
N ALA A 260 -11.15 -9.10 14.22
CA ALA A 260 -11.58 -10.25 15.00
C ALA A 260 -10.43 -11.17 15.45
N PHE A 261 -9.24 -11.05 14.85
CA PHE A 261 -8.12 -11.93 15.17
C PHE A 261 -7.23 -11.35 16.28
N PRO A 262 -6.91 -12.13 17.32
CA PRO A 262 -6.18 -11.64 18.49
C PRO A 262 -4.71 -11.29 18.21
N ASN A 263 -4.18 -11.66 17.05
CA ASN A 263 -2.79 -11.37 16.66
C ASN A 263 -2.65 -10.12 15.80
N THR A 264 -3.76 -9.49 15.40
CA THR A 264 -3.72 -8.20 14.71
C THR A 264 -3.61 -7.07 15.71
N LEU A 265 -2.77 -6.09 15.38
CA LEU A 265 -2.59 -4.86 16.12
C LEU A 265 -3.47 -3.82 15.43
N VAL A 266 -4.39 -3.17 16.13
CA VAL A 266 -5.37 -2.27 15.51
C VAL A 266 -5.28 -0.88 16.16
N ALA A 267 -4.95 0.12 15.37
CA ALA A 267 -4.94 1.51 15.78
C ALA A 267 -6.08 2.27 15.10
N ALA A 268 -7.02 2.79 15.89
CA ALA A 268 -8.04 3.72 15.43
C ALA A 268 -7.53 5.15 15.60
N ILE A 269 -7.31 5.85 14.49
CA ILE A 269 -6.79 7.20 14.47
C ILE A 269 -7.93 8.20 14.33
N TYR A 270 -7.99 9.12 15.27
CA TYR A 270 -9.01 10.15 15.36
C TYR A 270 -8.43 11.54 15.06
N PRO A 271 -9.09 12.34 14.21
CA PRO A 271 -8.66 13.70 13.90
C PRO A 271 -8.93 14.70 15.04
N ILE A 272 -9.79 14.32 15.99
CA ILE A 272 -10.15 15.07 17.20
C ILE A 272 -10.19 14.11 18.39
N PRO A 273 -10.03 14.58 19.64
CA PRO A 273 -10.09 13.70 20.81
C PRO A 273 -11.40 12.88 20.84
N PRO A 274 -11.36 11.56 21.10
CA PRO A 274 -12.55 10.71 21.13
C PRO A 274 -13.64 11.19 22.10
N SER A 275 -13.25 11.88 23.19
CA SER A 275 -14.19 12.50 24.13
C SER A 275 -15.13 13.52 23.48
N HIS A 276 -14.72 14.15 22.38
CA HIS A 276 -15.53 15.14 21.65
C HIS A 276 -16.52 14.44 20.71
N LEU A 277 -16.26 13.19 20.33
CA LEU A 277 -17.16 12.35 19.55
C LEU A 277 -18.31 11.80 20.41
N GLY A 278 -18.23 11.84 21.74
CA GLY A 278 -19.33 11.44 22.62
C GLY A 278 -20.63 12.24 22.43
N LYS A 279 -20.56 13.42 21.79
CA LYS A 279 -21.74 14.20 21.36
C LYS A 279 -22.48 13.57 20.17
N LEU A 280 -21.80 12.68 19.44
CA LEU A 280 -22.34 11.88 18.34
C LEU A 280 -22.86 10.52 18.85
N SER A 281 -23.42 10.47 20.06
CA SER A 281 -23.76 9.19 20.72
C SER A 281 -24.67 8.29 19.88
N GLN A 282 -25.51 8.83 18.99
CA GLN A 282 -26.27 8.02 18.02
C GLN A 282 -25.42 7.47 16.86
N THR A 283 -24.42 8.24 16.40
CA THR A 283 -23.47 7.96 15.31
C THR A 283 -22.41 6.93 15.69
N MET A 284 -21.91 6.98 16.95
CA MET A 284 -21.02 5.93 17.48
C MET A 284 -21.80 4.66 17.75
N ILE A 285 -23.03 4.75 18.27
CA ILE A 285 -23.92 3.60 18.40
C ILE A 285 -24.24 2.99 17.03
N LEU A 286 -24.42 3.78 15.97
CA LEU A 286 -24.65 3.26 14.62
C LEU A 286 -23.41 2.61 14.01
N ILE A 287 -22.18 3.15 14.22
CA ILE A 287 -20.97 2.38 13.91
C ILE A 287 -20.97 1.11 14.75
N GLU A 288 -21.01 1.19 16.07
CA GLU A 288 -20.93 0.05 16.98
C GLU A 288 -21.98 -1.04 16.66
N GLN A 289 -23.22 -0.64 16.33
CA GLN A 289 -24.34 -1.52 16.00
C GLN A 289 -24.32 -2.03 14.56
N TYR A 290 -23.97 -1.20 13.55
CA TYR A 290 -23.91 -1.68 12.17
C TYR A 290 -22.59 -2.35 11.82
N THR A 291 -21.49 -2.04 12.52
CA THR A 291 -20.15 -2.56 12.20
C THR A 291 -19.69 -3.72 13.07
N GLU A 292 -20.25 -3.95 14.27
CA GLU A 292 -19.75 -4.95 15.23
C GLU A 292 -18.22 -5.09 15.17
N LEU A 293 -17.48 -3.96 15.11
CA LEU A 293 -16.03 -4.05 14.99
C LEU A 293 -15.54 -4.71 16.27
N GLU A 294 -15.00 -5.92 16.13
CA GLU A 294 -14.38 -6.65 17.23
C GLU A 294 -13.28 -5.79 17.89
N PHE A 295 -12.77 -4.78 17.17
CA PHE A 295 -11.98 -3.69 17.76
C PHE A 295 -12.58 -3.07 19.03
N TYR A 296 -13.84 -2.62 19.03
CA TYR A 296 -14.41 -1.93 20.19
C TYR A 296 -14.59 -2.87 21.38
N LYS A 297 -14.99 -4.12 21.11
CA LYS A 297 -15.05 -5.18 22.12
C LYS A 297 -13.66 -5.46 22.69
N ARG A 298 -12.66 -5.67 21.84
CA ARG A 298 -11.27 -5.89 22.25
C ARG A 298 -10.73 -4.72 23.06
N HIS A 299 -10.94 -3.48 22.62
CA HIS A 299 -10.45 -2.29 23.31
C HIS A 299 -11.21 -2.01 24.62
N LYS A 300 -12.55 -1.90 24.58
CA LYS A 300 -13.34 -1.39 25.71
C LYS A 300 -13.70 -2.49 26.71
N THR A 301 -14.06 -3.67 26.22
CA THR A 301 -14.48 -4.81 27.04
C THR A 301 -13.28 -5.64 27.49
N ASP A 302 -12.46 -6.11 26.55
CA ASP A 302 -11.36 -7.04 26.85
C ASP A 302 -10.08 -6.32 27.30
N ARG A 303 -9.99 -5.01 27.09
CA ARG A 303 -8.80 -4.17 27.37
C ARG A 303 -7.54 -4.73 26.69
N ASP A 304 -7.69 -5.23 25.47
CA ASP A 304 -6.61 -5.74 24.65
C ASP A 304 -5.62 -4.63 24.33
N LEU A 305 -4.40 -4.74 24.85
CA LEU A 305 -3.31 -3.78 24.63
C LEU A 305 -2.94 -3.64 23.14
N LYS A 306 -3.31 -4.61 22.30
CA LYS A 306 -3.10 -4.57 20.84
C LYS A 306 -4.13 -3.70 20.11
N CYS A 307 -5.06 -3.07 20.82
CA CYS A 307 -6.04 -2.14 20.26
C CYS A 307 -5.93 -0.79 20.98
N ASP A 308 -5.83 0.32 20.23
CA ASP A 308 -5.77 1.66 20.84
C ASP A 308 -6.46 2.74 20.00
N GLU A 309 -6.92 3.78 20.68
CA GLU A 309 -7.50 5.00 20.11
C GLU A 309 -6.47 6.15 20.19
N ILE A 310 -6.06 6.63 19.02
CA ILE A 310 -4.91 7.51 18.88
C ILE A 310 -5.33 8.81 18.20
N ASN A 311 -4.97 9.94 18.79
CA ASN A 311 -5.23 11.27 18.23
C ASN A 311 -3.95 12.11 18.03
N GLU A 312 -2.78 11.57 18.40
CA GLU A 312 -1.51 12.28 18.38
C GLU A 312 -0.37 11.38 17.88
N LYS A 313 0.60 11.96 17.15
CA LYS A 313 1.74 11.23 16.56
C LYS A 313 2.51 10.42 17.61
N PHE A 314 2.91 11.05 18.71
CA PHE A 314 3.75 10.40 19.73
C PHE A 314 3.04 9.21 20.39
N ARG A 315 1.70 9.22 20.45
CA ARG A 315 0.92 8.08 20.98
C ARG A 315 1.03 6.87 20.05
N LEU A 316 0.95 7.08 18.72
CA LEU A 316 1.15 6.01 17.75
C LEU A 316 2.55 5.42 17.83
N GLU A 317 3.57 6.27 17.89
CA GLU A 317 4.97 5.84 17.99
C GLU A 317 5.22 5.02 19.25
N ARG A 318 4.75 5.53 20.39
CA ARG A 318 4.85 4.83 21.68
C ARG A 318 4.10 3.50 21.68
N TRP A 319 2.87 3.48 21.15
CA TRP A 319 2.07 2.26 21.06
C TRP A 319 2.80 1.18 20.23
N ILE A 320 3.39 1.54 19.08
CA ILE A 320 4.18 0.62 18.25
C ILE A 320 5.40 0.08 19.02
N GLN A 321 6.12 0.93 19.74
CA GLN A 321 7.29 0.54 20.54
C GLN A 321 6.91 -0.44 21.67
N GLU A 322 5.84 -0.16 22.41
CA GLU A 322 5.36 -1.01 23.51
C GLU A 322 4.91 -2.41 23.01
N LEU A 323 4.47 -2.49 21.76
CA LEU A 323 4.00 -3.73 21.13
C LEU A 323 5.11 -4.57 20.50
N GLN A 324 6.38 -4.20 20.66
CA GLN A 324 7.53 -5.02 20.28
C GLN A 324 7.40 -6.47 20.79
N GLN A 325 6.76 -6.64 21.96
CA GLN A 325 6.57 -7.93 22.57
C GLN A 325 5.53 -8.82 21.85
N PHE A 326 4.71 -8.27 20.96
CA PHE A 326 3.67 -8.98 20.24
C PHE A 326 3.96 -9.15 18.75
N LEU A 327 5.03 -8.50 18.25
CA LEU A 327 5.54 -8.81 16.92
C LEU A 327 5.91 -10.30 16.86
N PRO A 328 5.62 -11.00 15.74
CA PRO A 328 5.75 -12.46 15.65
C PRO A 328 7.10 -12.95 16.18
N ASN A 329 7.11 -14.06 16.95
CA ASN A 329 8.33 -14.61 17.57
C ASN A 329 9.50 -14.85 16.59
N LYS A 330 9.23 -14.94 15.28
CA LYS A 330 10.24 -15.01 14.21
C LYS A 330 11.12 -13.75 14.09
N VAL A 331 10.74 -12.65 14.75
CA VAL A 331 11.49 -11.38 14.80
C VAL A 331 12.49 -11.36 15.98
N LYS A 332 12.24 -12.13 17.04
CA LYS A 332 12.93 -12.06 18.34
C LYS A 332 13.99 -13.13 18.58
N MET A 333 14.38 -13.94 17.60
CA MET A 333 15.37 -15.00 17.84
C MET A 333 16.76 -14.41 18.09
N ASN A 334 17.08 -14.20 19.36
CA ASN A 334 18.42 -14.09 19.87
C ASN A 334 18.55 -14.96 21.12
N THR A 335 18.61 -16.28 20.93
CA THR A 335 19.11 -17.23 21.93
C THR A 335 19.80 -18.39 21.22
N THR A 336 21.12 -18.24 20.99
CA THR A 336 22.13 -19.30 21.17
C THR A 336 21.79 -20.73 20.73
N ASP A 337 21.48 -20.97 19.45
CA ASP A 337 21.65 -22.31 18.86
C ASP A 337 22.13 -22.21 17.40
N PRO A 338 23.38 -22.60 17.08
CA PRO A 338 23.92 -22.57 15.71
C PRO A 338 23.32 -23.62 14.76
N ARG A 339 22.36 -24.46 15.19
CA ARG A 339 21.95 -25.67 14.42
C ARG A 339 20.65 -25.60 13.63
N THR A 340 20.03 -24.43 13.48
CA THR A 340 18.80 -24.32 12.67
C THR A 340 18.91 -23.26 11.58
N SER A 341 19.91 -23.40 10.71
CA SER A 341 19.81 -22.91 9.33
C SER A 341 18.99 -23.93 8.52
N TRP A 342 17.71 -23.65 8.30
CA TRP A 342 16.99 -24.28 7.20
C TRP A 342 16.96 -23.31 6.03
N ASP A 343 17.70 -23.68 5.00
CA ASP A 343 17.59 -23.19 3.63
C ASP A 343 16.14 -23.19 3.18
N LEU A 344 15.69 -22.08 2.59
CA LEU A 344 14.55 -22.10 1.67
C LEU A 344 14.81 -21.16 0.50
N LEU A 345 15.05 -21.82 -0.64
CA LEU A 345 14.90 -21.45 -2.04
C LEU A 345 13.98 -20.25 -2.33
#